data_AF-A0A6N2EIK0-F1
#
_entry.id   AF-A0A6N2EIK0-F1
#
_cell.length_a   1.000
_cell.length_b   1.000
_cell.length_c   1.000
_cell.angle_alpha   90.00
_cell.angle_beta   90.00
_cell.angle_gamma   90.00
#
_symmetry.space_group_name_H-M   'P 1'
#
loop_
_entity.id
_entity.type
_entity.pdbx_description
1 polymer ?
#
loop_
_entity_poly.entity_id
_entity_poly.type
_entity_poly.pdbx_seq_one_letter_code
_entity_poly.pdbx_strand_id
1 'polypeptide(L)'
;MLRLMLLLALLLGLVLTPRAVAAPGVCVGPVCADEITRSAKHHWQLRLRLSDQQGHRERLVVDCRNGQVSPQDGAVDRGYAAAVARRACRLAESSG
;
A
#
# COMPACT_ATOMS: atom_id res chain seq x y z
N MET A 1 -8.88 -45.53 6.83
CA MET A 1 -7.69 -44.99 7.53
C MET A 1 -6.88 -44.03 6.67
N LEU A 2 -6.53 -44.36 5.41
CA LEU A 2 -5.76 -43.49 4.52
C LEU A 2 -6.38 -42.08 4.30
N ARG A 3 -7.71 -42.01 4.11
CA ARG A 3 -8.43 -40.73 3.95
C ARG A 3 -8.35 -39.83 5.19
N LEU A 4 -8.37 -40.43 6.38
CA LEU A 4 -8.27 -39.70 7.65
C LEU A 4 -6.85 -39.16 7.85
N MET A 5 -5.82 -39.96 7.52
CA MET A 5 -4.42 -39.53 7.53
C MET A 5 -4.18 -38.36 6.57
N LEU A 6 -4.75 -38.40 5.36
CA LEU A 6 -4.63 -37.30 4.40
C LEU A 6 -5.26 -36.00 4.92
N LEU A 7 -6.46 -36.10 5.50
CA LEU A 7 -7.15 -34.94 6.09
C LEU A 7 -6.35 -34.36 7.25
N LEU A 8 -5.79 -35.20 8.10
CA LEU A 8 -4.98 -34.76 9.24
C LEU A 8 -3.69 -34.07 8.76
N ALA A 9 -3.02 -34.63 7.74
CA ALA A 9 -1.82 -34.04 7.15
C ALA A 9 -2.13 -32.68 6.50
N LEU A 10 -3.27 -32.54 5.82
CA LEU A 10 -3.71 -31.28 5.21
C LEU A 10 -4.01 -30.20 6.27
N LEU A 11 -4.72 -30.59 7.34
CA LEU A 11 -5.03 -29.68 8.46
C LEU A 11 -3.76 -29.23 9.16
N LEU A 12 -2.81 -30.15 9.39
CA LEU A 12 -1.52 -29.82 10.01
C LEU A 12 -0.71 -28.88 9.11
N GLY A 13 -0.71 -29.13 7.79
CA GLY A 13 -0.08 -28.25 6.80
C GLY A 13 -0.64 -26.83 6.86
N LEU A 14 -1.97 -26.66 6.95
CA LEU A 14 -2.58 -25.33 7.06
C LEU A 14 -2.16 -24.60 8.33
N VAL A 15 -2.11 -25.29 9.47
CA VAL A 15 -1.75 -24.69 10.77
C VAL A 15 -0.28 -24.25 10.80
N LEU A 16 0.61 -24.99 10.15
CA LEU A 16 2.04 -24.69 10.14
C LEU A 16 2.46 -23.69 9.05
N THR A 17 1.55 -23.22 8.19
CA THR A 17 1.91 -22.19 7.21
C THR A 17 2.26 -20.87 7.90
N PRO A 18 3.49 -20.34 7.75
CA PRO A 18 3.84 -19.04 8.29
C PRO A 18 2.96 -17.97 7.63
N ARG A 19 2.42 -17.06 8.44
CA ARG A 19 1.68 -15.91 7.91
C ARG A 19 2.64 -15.07 7.08
N ALA A 20 2.34 -14.91 5.79
CA ALA A 20 3.06 -14.00 4.93
C ALA A 20 2.95 -12.58 5.51
N VAL A 21 4.05 -12.06 6.04
CA VAL A 21 4.18 -10.66 6.42
C VAL A 21 4.46 -9.90 5.14
N ALA A 22 3.54 -9.06 4.71
CA ALA A 22 3.78 -8.19 3.56
C ALA A 22 5.07 -7.40 3.80
N ALA A 23 5.98 -7.40 2.82
CA ALA A 23 7.22 -6.66 2.91
C ALA A 23 6.93 -5.19 3.27
N PRO A 24 7.75 -4.54 4.13
CA PRO A 24 7.59 -3.13 4.38
C PRO A 24 7.69 -2.39 3.04
N GLY A 25 6.74 -1.49 2.77
CA GLY A 25 6.79 -0.63 1.60
C GLY A 25 8.11 0.15 1.53
N VAL A 26 8.48 0.65 0.35
CA VAL A 26 9.70 1.46 0.20
C VAL A 26 9.48 2.81 0.87
N CYS A 27 10.28 3.12 1.88
CA CYS A 27 10.16 4.34 2.66
C CYS A 27 11.30 5.33 2.39
N VAL A 28 10.94 6.60 2.24
CA VAL A 28 11.87 7.74 2.23
C VAL A 28 11.38 8.74 3.26
N GLY A 29 12.05 8.76 4.42
CA GLY A 29 11.65 9.60 5.56
C GLY A 29 10.20 9.33 6.00
N PRO A 30 9.33 10.34 6.07
CA PRO A 30 7.95 10.20 6.54
C PRO A 30 6.97 9.63 5.50
N VAL A 31 7.46 9.23 4.32
CA VAL A 31 6.63 8.73 3.21
C VAL A 31 7.03 7.30 2.88
N CYS A 32 6.09 6.38 2.95
CA CYS A 32 6.26 5.00 2.49
C CYS A 32 5.33 4.69 1.33
N ALA A 33 5.82 3.96 0.33
CA ALA A 33 5.01 3.41 -0.76
C ALA A 33 4.69 1.94 -0.44
N ASP A 34 3.45 1.67 -0.04
CA ASP A 34 2.96 0.34 0.27
C ASP A 34 2.69 -0.46 -1.02
N GLU A 35 2.19 0.20 -2.07
CA GLU A 35 1.91 -0.41 -3.37
C GLU A 35 1.95 0.63 -4.48
N ILE A 36 2.50 0.26 -5.65
CA ILE A 36 2.56 1.10 -6.84
C ILE A 36 2.04 0.26 -8.00
N THR A 37 0.89 0.62 -8.57
CA THR A 37 0.28 -0.14 -9.66
C THR A 37 0.02 0.74 -10.86
N ARG A 38 0.26 0.18 -12.05
CA ARG A 38 -0.10 0.75 -13.35
C ARG A 38 -0.82 -0.32 -14.13
N SER A 39 -1.87 0.02 -14.85
CA SER A 39 -2.44 -0.87 -15.87
C SER A 39 -2.60 -0.15 -17.20
N ALA A 40 -2.82 -0.89 -18.27
CA ALA A 40 -3.13 -0.30 -19.59
C ALA A 40 -4.45 0.50 -19.59
N LYS A 41 -5.32 0.28 -18.60
CA LYS A 41 -6.64 0.91 -18.46
C LYS A 41 -6.71 1.95 -17.34
N HIS A 42 -5.80 1.85 -16.37
CA HIS A 42 -5.75 2.69 -15.18
C HIS A 42 -4.39 3.39 -15.14
N HIS A 43 -4.42 4.73 -15.11
CA HIS A 43 -3.25 5.53 -14.77
C HIS A 43 -2.64 5.06 -13.44
N TRP A 44 -1.42 5.50 -13.14
CA TRP A 44 -0.73 5.12 -11.91
C TRP A 44 -1.63 5.30 -10.68
N GLN A 45 -1.80 4.24 -9.90
CA GLN A 45 -2.44 4.25 -8.60
C GLN A 45 -1.39 3.93 -7.55
N LEU A 46 -1.28 4.80 -6.55
CA LEU A 46 -0.29 4.68 -5.49
C LEU A 46 -0.99 4.44 -4.16
N ARG A 47 -0.53 3.46 -3.39
CA ARG A 47 -0.90 3.31 -1.98
C ARG A 47 0.28 3.79 -1.15
N LEU A 48 0.10 4.92 -0.49
CA LEU A 48 1.12 5.57 0.31
C LEU A 48 0.77 5.47 1.79
N ARG A 49 1.78 5.53 2.65
CA ARG A 49 1.62 5.71 4.08
C ARG A 49 2.43 6.92 4.49
N LEU A 50 1.74 7.94 4.97
CA LEU A 50 2.36 9.19 5.40
C LEU A 50 2.40 9.27 6.91
N SER A 51 3.42 9.94 7.42
CA SER A 51 3.44 10.48 8.76
C SER A 51 3.69 11.99 8.72
N ASP A 52 3.11 12.73 9.66
CA ASP A 52 3.36 14.17 9.82
C ASP A 52 4.13 14.48 11.12
N GLN A 53 4.42 15.75 11.34
CA GLN A 53 5.18 16.23 12.51
C GLN A 53 4.37 16.19 13.82
N GLN A 54 3.05 16.00 13.72
CA GLN A 54 2.16 15.88 14.88
C GLN A 54 2.07 14.41 15.35
N GLY A 55 2.75 13.49 14.65
CA GLY A 55 2.74 12.07 14.95
C GLY A 55 1.55 11.34 14.34
N HIS A 56 0.74 12.00 13.51
CA HIS A 56 -0.30 11.31 12.77
C HIS A 56 0.32 10.40 11.74
N ARG A 57 -0.34 9.26 11.51
CA ARG A 57 0.04 8.31 10.47
C ARG A 57 -1.20 7.87 9.74
N GLU A 58 -1.14 7.90 8.41
CA GLU A 58 -2.28 7.63 7.58
C GLU A 58 -1.89 6.86 6.32
N ARG A 59 -2.74 5.92 5.89
CA ARG A 59 -2.65 5.29 4.58
C ARG A 59 -3.53 6.05 3.59
N LEU A 60 -2.96 6.35 2.44
CA LEU A 60 -3.58 7.08 1.36
C LEU A 60 -3.61 6.24 0.10
N VAL A 61 -4.68 6.39 -0.66
CA VAL A 61 -4.76 5.95 -2.06
C VAL A 61 -4.74 7.18 -2.94
N VAL A 62 -3.81 7.21 -3.89
CA VAL A 62 -3.64 8.31 -4.85
C VAL A 62 -3.97 7.80 -6.24
N ASP A 63 -4.91 8.47 -6.91
CA ASP A 63 -5.14 8.30 -8.35
C ASP A 63 -4.35 9.39 -9.08
N CYS A 64 -3.29 9.00 -9.79
CA CYS A 64 -2.45 9.95 -10.51
C CYS A 64 -3.09 10.52 -11.78
N ARG A 65 -4.23 9.97 -12.24
CA ARG A 65 -4.97 10.54 -13.38
C ARG A 65 -5.41 11.97 -13.12
N ASN A 66 -5.93 12.22 -11.92
CA ASN A 66 -6.53 13.48 -11.50
C ASN A 66 -5.92 14.04 -10.21
N GLY A 67 -4.95 13.33 -9.61
CA GLY A 67 -4.31 13.70 -8.35
C GLY A 67 -5.21 13.52 -7.13
N GLN A 68 -6.30 12.77 -7.23
CA GLN A 68 -7.21 12.56 -6.12
C GLN A 68 -6.55 11.73 -5.02
N VAL A 69 -6.71 12.19 -3.78
CA VAL A 69 -6.23 11.51 -2.57
C VAL A 69 -7.44 11.01 -1.78
N SER A 70 -7.37 9.76 -1.33
CA SER A 70 -8.38 9.12 -0.48
C SER A 70 -7.74 8.56 0.79
N PRO A 71 -8.36 8.73 1.97
CA PRO A 71 -9.64 9.44 2.18
C PRO A 71 -9.48 10.96 2.03
N GLN A 72 -10.57 11.65 1.66
CA GLN A 72 -10.55 13.11 1.44
C GLN A 72 -10.28 13.87 2.74
N ASP A 73 -10.77 13.33 3.86
CA ASP A 73 -10.52 13.82 5.21
C ASP A 73 -9.78 12.75 6.01
N GLY A 74 -8.86 13.16 6.86
CA GLY A 74 -8.09 12.26 7.70
C GLY A 74 -7.08 13.00 8.56
N ALA A 75 -6.30 12.23 9.33
CA ALA A 75 -5.47 12.81 10.38
C ALA A 75 -4.28 13.62 9.84
N VAL A 76 -3.73 13.23 8.69
CA VAL A 76 -2.62 13.96 8.07
C VAL A 76 -3.15 15.16 7.29
N ASP A 77 -2.51 16.32 7.45
CA ASP A 77 -2.86 17.54 6.71
C ASP A 77 -2.99 17.29 5.19
N ARG A 78 -4.10 17.76 4.61
CA ARG A 78 -4.43 17.49 3.21
C ARG A 78 -3.61 18.31 2.23
N GLY A 79 -3.12 19.48 2.63
CA GLY A 79 -2.15 20.24 1.84
C GLY A 79 -0.86 19.45 1.67
N TYR A 80 -0.32 18.91 2.76
CA TYR A 80 0.86 18.05 2.78
C TYR A 80 0.62 16.75 2.00
N ALA A 81 -0.48 16.04 2.25
CA ALA A 81 -0.81 14.81 1.56
C ALA A 81 -0.91 15.02 0.04
N ALA A 82 -1.57 16.08 -0.41
CA ALA A 82 -1.70 16.41 -1.82
C ALA A 82 -0.35 16.81 -2.45
N ALA A 83 0.53 17.51 -1.71
CA ALA A 83 1.87 17.84 -2.19
C ALA A 83 2.75 16.60 -2.39
N VAL A 84 2.71 15.66 -1.44
CA VAL A 84 3.40 14.37 -1.55
C VAL A 84 2.83 13.57 -2.72
N ALA A 85 1.50 13.47 -2.84
CA ALA A 85 0.82 12.77 -3.92
C ALA A 85 1.24 13.30 -5.31
N ARG A 86 1.21 14.63 -5.51
CA ARG A 86 1.67 15.25 -6.78
C ARG A 86 3.11 14.91 -7.11
N ARG A 87 4.00 14.91 -6.11
CA ARG A 87 5.41 14.56 -6.33
C ARG A 87 5.59 13.07 -6.63
N ALA A 88 4.90 12.20 -5.91
CA ALA A 88 4.96 10.75 -6.12
C ALA A 88 4.42 10.37 -7.52
N CYS A 89 3.32 10.98 -7.96
CA CYS A 89 2.78 10.75 -9.30
C CYS A 89 3.77 11.15 -10.41
N ARG A 90 4.42 12.32 -10.30
CA ARG A 90 5.46 12.71 -11.27
C ARG A 90 6.63 11.71 -11.32
N LEU A 91 7.05 11.18 -10.18
CA LEU A 91 8.12 10.18 -10.12
C LEU A 91 7.68 8.87 -10.77
N ALA A 92 6.46 8.41 -10.51
CA ALA A 92 5.90 7.21 -11.13
C ALA A 92 5.83 7.34 -12.66
N GLU A 93 5.41 8.50 -13.18
CA GLU A 93 5.40 8.79 -14.62
C GLU A 93 6.80 8.76 -15.24
N SER A 94 7.81 9.31 -14.56
CA SER A 94 9.19 9.30 -15.07
C SER A 94 9.88 7.93 -15.07
N SER A 95 9.27 6.93 -14.42
CA SER A 95 9.88 5.61 -14.18
C SER A 95 9.40 4.52 -15.15
N GLY A 96 8.57 4.84 -16.16
CA GLY A 96 8.00 3.83 -17.06
C GLY A 96 7.52 4.33 -18.40
#